data_AF-A0A2D9PIU8-F1
#
_entry.id   AF-A0A2D9PIU8-F1
#
_cell.length_a   1.000
_cell.length_b   1.000
_cell.length_c   1.000
_cell.angle_alpha   90.00
_cell.angle_beta   90.00
_cell.angle_gamma   90.00
#
_symmetry.space_group_name_H-M   'P 1'
#
loop_
_entity.id
_entity.type
_entity.pdbx_description
1 polymer ?
#
loop_
_entity_poly.entity_id
_entity_poly.type
_entity_poly.pdbx_seq_one_letter_code
_entity_poly.pdbx_strand_id
1 'polypeptide(L)' 'MNPKFQKIFTVDPYKEMNQNIPGEVCNLEKGKWVKSKTFRKDIPDPLNGQDFLNVPDTLEYTEFISNLDICPKSGLHNP' A
#
# COMPACT_ATOMS: atom_id res chain seq x y z
N MET A 1 12.30 -13.36 8.91
CA MET A 1 12.87 -12.00 8.88
C MET A 1 13.65 -11.66 10.17
N ASN A 2 14.68 -10.81 10.12
CA ASN A 2 15.42 -10.32 11.31
C ASN A 2 14.46 -9.60 12.29
N PRO A 3 14.55 -9.81 13.62
CA PRO A 3 13.65 -9.17 14.59
C PRO A 3 13.59 -7.64 14.52
N LYS A 4 14.68 -6.97 14.11
CA LYS A 4 14.67 -5.51 13.92
C LYS A 4 13.71 -5.08 12.80
N PHE A 5 13.64 -5.88 11.73
CA PHE A 5 12.78 -5.61 10.58
C PHE A 5 11.31 -5.95 10.84
N GLN A 6 11.04 -6.95 11.69
CA GLN A 6 9.68 -7.26 12.15
C GLN A 6 8.99 -6.11 12.91
N LYS A 7 9.75 -5.13 13.41
CA LYS A 7 9.19 -3.96 14.08
C LYS A 7 8.63 -2.89 13.13
N ILE A 8 9.04 -2.90 11.87
CA ILE A 8 8.73 -1.83 10.92
C ILE A 8 8.05 -2.32 9.64
N PHE A 9 8.26 -3.59 9.27
CA PHE A 9 7.58 -4.20 8.13
C PHE A 9 6.37 -5.00 8.59
N THR A 10 5.31 -4.93 7.80
CA THR A 10 4.03 -5.58 8.07
C THR A 10 3.90 -6.96 7.43
N VAL A 11 4.89 -7.38 6.64
CA VAL A 11 4.93 -8.69 5.96
C VAL A 11 6.33 -9.31 6.05
N ASP A 12 6.42 -10.64 6.09
CA ASP A 12 7.68 -11.39 6.02
C ASP A 12 7.85 -12.03 4.63
N PRO A 13 8.76 -11.56 3.77
CA PRO A 13 8.87 -12.04 2.38
C PRO A 13 9.29 -13.51 2.26
N TYR A 14 9.74 -14.15 3.33
CA TYR A 14 10.14 -15.57 3.32
C TYR A 14 9.05 -16.51 3.86
N LYS A 15 8.04 -15.98 4.56
CA LYS A 15 6.94 -16.77 5.16
C LYS A 15 5.58 -16.41 4.57
N GLU A 16 5.42 -15.18 4.13
CA GLU A 16 4.23 -14.60 3.52
C GLU A 16 4.54 -14.24 2.06
N MET A 17 3.81 -13.29 1.47
CA MET A 17 3.98 -12.83 0.08
C MET A 17 4.04 -13.99 -0.92
N ASN A 18 3.10 -14.91 -0.82
CA ASN A 18 2.96 -16.07 -1.70
C ASN A 18 1.48 -16.43 -1.90
N GLN A 19 1.19 -17.39 -2.78
CA GLN A 19 -0.17 -17.82 -3.13
C GLN A 19 -1.07 -18.18 -1.94
N ASN A 20 -0.50 -18.70 -0.85
CA ASN A 20 -1.28 -19.15 0.31
C ASN A 20 -1.48 -18.02 1.31
N ILE A 21 -0.49 -17.13 1.44
CA ILE A 21 -0.50 -15.99 2.37
C ILE A 21 -0.02 -14.75 1.60
N PRO A 22 -0.89 -14.14 0.77
CA PRO A 22 -0.52 -12.94 0.03
C PRO A 22 -0.25 -11.77 0.97
N GLY A 23 0.74 -10.95 0.66
CA GLY A 23 1.00 -9.72 1.41
C GLY A 23 -0.10 -8.70 1.17
N GLU A 24 -0.50 -7.94 2.20
CA GLU A 24 -1.55 -6.92 2.07
C GLU A 24 -0.94 -5.52 1.92
N VAL A 25 -1.32 -4.82 0.85
CA VAL A 25 -0.92 -3.42 0.59
C VAL A 25 -2.08 -2.51 0.95
N CYS A 26 -1.77 -1.33 1.49
CA CYS A 26 -2.75 -0.31 1.86
C CYS A 26 -2.54 0.97 1.05
N ASN A 27 -3.61 1.75 0.88
CA ASN A 27 -3.52 3.14 0.47
C ASN A 27 -3.03 4.00 1.64
N LEU A 28 -2.37 5.13 1.36
CA LEU A 28 -2.02 6.14 2.37
C LEU A 28 -2.79 7.42 2.09
N GLU A 29 -3.81 7.67 2.91
CA GLU A 29 -4.75 8.78 2.74
C GLU A 29 -4.72 9.65 4.00
N LYS A 30 -4.48 10.96 3.85
CA LYS A 30 -4.48 11.92 4.97
C LYS A 30 -3.63 11.45 6.17
N GLY A 31 -2.48 10.83 5.88
CA GLY A 31 -1.55 10.31 6.89
C GLY A 31 -1.96 8.99 7.55
N LYS A 32 -2.97 8.28 7.03
CA LYS A 32 -3.46 7.01 7.56
C LYS A 32 -3.39 5.90 6.51
N TRP A 33 -3.01 4.71 6.95
CA TRP A 33 -3.08 3.51 6.13
C TRP A 33 -4.54 3.02 6.05
N VAL A 34 -5.07 2.92 4.85
CA VAL A 34 -6.45 2.52 4.55
C VAL A 34 -6.44 1.20 3.78
N LYS A 35 -7.18 0.22 4.30
CA LYS A 35 -7.34 -1.09 3.67
C LYS A 35 -8.42 -1.05 2.59
N SER A 36 -8.19 -1.74 1.48
CA SER A 36 -9.17 -1.91 0.41
C SER A 36 -9.92 -3.24 0.54
N LYS A 37 -11.10 -3.31 -0.09
CA LYS A 37 -11.87 -4.55 -0.27
C LYS A 37 -11.70 -5.14 -1.68
N THR A 38 -11.25 -4.33 -2.63
CA THR A 38 -11.01 -4.72 -4.02
C THR A 38 -9.50 -4.69 -4.29
N PHE A 39 -9.02 -5.70 -5.01
CA PHE A 39 -7.60 -5.87 -5.29
C PHE A 39 -7.36 -6.15 -6.76
N ARG A 40 -6.23 -5.65 -7.27
CA ARG A 40 -5.76 -5.91 -8.62
C ARG A 40 -5.47 -7.39 -8.81
N LYS A 41 -5.77 -7.90 -10.01
CA LYS A 41 -5.55 -9.30 -10.42
C LYS A 41 -4.50 -9.47 -11.51
N ASP A 42 -3.94 -8.36 -11.96
CA ASP A 42 -2.96 -8.29 -13.05
C ASP A 42 -1.53 -8.07 -12.53
N ILE A 43 -1.28 -8.36 -11.25
CA ILE A 43 0.04 -8.30 -10.61
C ILE A 43 0.42 -9.69 -10.08
N PRO A 44 0.73 -10.66 -10.97
CA PRO A 44 1.22 -11.96 -10.55
C PRO A 44 2.69 -11.87 -10.10
N ASP A 45 3.12 -12.84 -9.28
CA ASP A 45 4.52 -13.05 -8.92
C ASP A 45 5.34 -13.32 -10.19
N PRO A 46 6.39 -12.54 -10.48
CA PRO A 46 7.18 -12.69 -11.70
C PRO A 46 7.94 -14.02 -11.79
N LEU A 47 8.11 -14.77 -10.69
CA LEU A 47 8.85 -16.02 -10.67
C LEU A 47 8.01 -17.25 -11.01
N ASN A 48 6.70 -17.21 -10.73
CA ASN A 48 5.82 -18.38 -10.83
C ASN A 48 4.41 -18.07 -11.37
N GLY A 49 4.08 -16.80 -11.58
CA GLY A 49 2.80 -16.36 -12.13
C GLY A 49 1.63 -16.39 -11.15
N GLN A 50 1.85 -16.72 -9.87
CA GLN A 50 0.79 -16.86 -8.86
C GLN A 50 0.50 -15.53 -8.15
N ASP A 51 -0.68 -15.42 -7.54
CA ASP A 51 -1.01 -14.28 -6.69
C ASP A 51 -0.07 -14.27 -5.46
N PHE A 52 0.51 -13.12 -5.13
CA PHE A 52 1.41 -13.00 -3.98
C PHE A 52 1.22 -11.70 -3.18
N LEU A 53 0.47 -10.75 -3.74
CA LEU A 53 0.14 -9.46 -3.16
C LEU A 53 -1.33 -9.12 -3.39
N ASN A 54 -1.99 -8.63 -2.34
CA ASN A 54 -3.29 -7.98 -2.40
C ASN A 54 -3.07 -6.47 -2.52
N VAL A 55 -2.92 -5.98 -3.75
CA VAL A 55 -2.74 -4.56 -4.05
C VAL A 55 -4.10 -3.90 -4.26
N PRO A 56 -4.47 -2.82 -3.53
CA PRO A 56 -5.71 -2.10 -3.73
C PRO A 56 -5.98 -1.77 -5.19
N ASP A 57 -7.18 -2.13 -5.68
CA ASP A 57 -7.69 -1.65 -6.96
C ASP A 57 -8.42 -0.32 -6.76
N THR A 58 -7.62 0.74 -6.64
CA THR A 58 -8.10 2.08 -6.32
C THR A 58 -8.71 2.73 -7.55
N LEU A 59 -10.04 2.77 -7.60
CA LEU A 59 -10.83 3.44 -8.65
C LEU A 59 -11.44 4.77 -8.18
N GLU A 60 -11.56 4.96 -6.85
CA GLU A 60 -12.12 6.17 -6.23
C GLU A 60 -10.99 7.09 -5.72
N TYR A 61 -10.85 8.27 -6.32
CA TYR A 61 -9.73 9.17 -6.03
C TYR A 61 -10.11 10.40 -5.19
N THR A 62 -11.39 10.57 -4.84
CA THR A 62 -11.91 11.76 -4.17
C THR A 62 -11.15 12.12 -2.89
N GLU A 63 -10.86 11.13 -2.03
CA GLU A 63 -10.12 11.36 -0.78
C GLU A 63 -8.68 11.81 -1.03
N PHE A 64 -8.02 11.25 -2.06
CA PHE A 64 -6.68 11.67 -2.47
C PHE A 64 -6.65 13.10 -3.00
N ILE A 65 -7.59 13.45 -3.87
CA ILE A 65 -7.72 14.80 -4.41
C ILE A 65 -7.96 15.80 -3.28
N SER A 66 -8.90 15.48 -2.38
CA SER A 66 -9.17 16.35 -1.22
C SER A 66 -7.96 16.52 -0.29
N ASN A 67 -7.13 15.50 -0.16
CA ASN A 67 -5.90 15.57 0.64
C ASN A 67 -4.85 16.47 -0.02
N LEU A 68 -4.75 16.44 -1.35
CA LEU A 68 -3.85 17.31 -2.11
C LEU A 68 -4.31 18.78 -2.08
N ASP A 69 -5.62 19.04 -2.13
CA ASP A 69 -6.18 20.39 -2.09
C ASP A 69 -5.90 21.14 -0.77
N ILE A 70 -5.68 20.41 0.32
CA ILE A 70 -5.29 21.00 1.62
C ILE A 70 -3.87 21.61 1.54
N CYS A 71 -3.04 21.14 0.60
CA CYS A 71 -1.69 21.64 0.43
C CYS A 71 -1.70 22.97 -0.35
N PRO A 72 -1.23 24.09 0.23
CA PRO A 72 -1.20 25.37 -0.48
C PRO A 72 -0.21 25.32 -1.65
N LYS A 73 -0.55 26.03 -2.74
CA LYS A 73 0.28 26.08 -3.97
C LYS A 73 1.63 26.75 -3.77
N SER A 74 1.70 27.72 -2.87
CA SER A 74 2.93 28.35 -2.41
C SER A 74 3.24 27.82 -1.02
N GLY A 75 4.51 27.58 -0.73
CA GLY A 75 4.93 27.23 0.62
C GLY A 75 4.44 28.26 1.63
N LEU A 76 4.21 27.82 2.86
CA LEU A 76 4.32 28.67 4.04
C LEU A 76 5.78 29.16 4.11
N HIS A 77 6.15 30.06 3.20
CA HIS A 77 7.51 30.56 3.14
C HIS A 77 7.72 31.34 4.43
N ASN A 78 8.68 30.86 5.22
CA ASN A 78 9.19 31.35 6.51
C ASN A 78 8.71 32.77 6.88
N PRO A 79 8.03 32.95 8.02
CA PRO A 79 7.90 34.29 8.62
C PRO A 79 9.26 34.92 8.92
#